data_AF-A0AAV6X9N7-F1
#
_entry.id   AF-A0AAV6X9N7-F1
#
_cell.length_a   1.000
_cell.length_b   1.000
_cell.length_c   1.000
_cell.angle_alpha   90.00
_cell.angle_beta   90.00
_cell.angle_gamma   90.00
#
_symmetry.space_group_name_H-M   'P 1'
#
loop_
_entity.id
_entity.type
_entity.pdbx_description
1 polymer ?
#
loop_
_entity_poly.entity_id
_entity_poly.type
_entity_poly.pdbx_seq_one_letter_code
_entity_poly.pdbx_strand_id
1 'polypeptide(L)'
;MHDVVSFNDETCVDNLKMSRNAFGCLCYILENSGGLINTKNVTICYTISKHFNGVLPALLELHILFLIKPTPIEDDTTNERWKWFKGCLDALNGTYILLRLAQKEKPLYRNSKGDASVNVLVVCDINMHYVYILSGWEGSAADSRVLKDVITREQWFRVLDGMQLGTVF
;
A
#
# COMPACT_ATOMS: atom_id res chain seq x y z
N MET A 1 0.76 -34.80 -7.81
CA MET A 1 1.48 -34.09 -6.74
C MET A 1 2.48 -33.19 -7.42
N HIS A 2 2.13 -31.94 -7.69
CA HIS A 2 3.09 -30.97 -8.21
C HIS A 2 3.81 -30.33 -7.03
N ASP A 3 5.13 -30.43 -7.05
CA ASP A 3 6.03 -30.04 -5.97
C ASP A 3 5.82 -28.60 -5.53
N VAL A 4 5.47 -28.43 -4.26
CA VAL A 4 5.48 -27.16 -3.50
C VAL A 4 6.93 -26.77 -3.14
N VAL A 5 7.92 -27.35 -3.84
CA VAL A 5 9.36 -27.16 -3.65
C VAL A 5 9.89 -26.24 -4.73
N SER A 6 9.48 -24.97 -4.68
CA SER A 6 10.24 -23.78 -5.13
C SER A 6 9.29 -22.64 -5.49
N PHE A 7 8.63 -22.07 -4.49
CA PHE A 7 8.34 -20.65 -4.60
C PHE A 7 9.69 -19.93 -4.65
N ASN A 8 10.22 -19.70 -5.85
CA ASN A 8 11.35 -18.79 -6.04
C ASN A 8 10.84 -17.35 -5.92
N ASP A 9 11.74 -16.39 -5.72
CA ASP A 9 11.34 -15.00 -5.46
C ASP A 9 10.51 -14.42 -6.62
N GLU A 10 10.81 -14.78 -7.88
CA GLU A 10 10.02 -14.37 -9.06
C GLU A 10 8.58 -14.86 -8.96
N THR A 11 8.37 -16.16 -8.71
CA THR A 11 7.02 -16.76 -8.60
C THR A 11 6.23 -16.16 -7.44
N CYS A 12 6.90 -15.85 -6.33
CA CYS A 12 6.28 -15.19 -5.19
C CYS A 12 5.88 -13.73 -5.50
N VAL A 13 6.75 -12.97 -6.17
CA VAL A 13 6.45 -11.59 -6.55
C VAL A 13 5.35 -11.53 -7.59
N ASP A 14 5.37 -12.42 -8.58
CA ASP A 14 4.40 -12.42 -9.67
C ASP A 14 3.00 -12.82 -9.21
N ASN A 15 2.90 -13.86 -8.40
CA ASN A 15 1.60 -14.37 -7.95
C ASN A 15 1.11 -13.70 -6.67
N LEU A 16 2.01 -13.34 -5.75
CA LEU A 16 1.63 -12.89 -4.41
C LEU A 16 2.02 -11.43 -4.15
N LYS A 17 2.70 -10.76 -5.09
CA LYS A 17 3.20 -9.39 -4.92
C LYS A 17 4.04 -9.21 -3.65
N MET A 18 4.68 -10.28 -3.18
CA MET A 18 5.52 -10.29 -1.98
C MET A 18 6.75 -11.17 -2.19
N SER A 19 7.84 -10.90 -1.48
CA SER A 19 9.03 -11.76 -1.54
C SER A 19 8.77 -13.13 -0.92
N ARG A 20 9.60 -14.14 -1.27
CA ARG A 20 9.50 -15.46 -0.65
C ARG A 20 9.68 -15.41 0.87
N ASN A 21 10.55 -14.53 1.35
CA ASN A 21 10.77 -14.33 2.79
C ASN A 21 9.51 -13.79 3.47
N ALA A 22 8.87 -12.76 2.90
CA ALA A 22 7.63 -12.20 3.42
C ALA A 22 6.51 -13.25 3.45
N PHE A 23 6.39 -14.03 2.38
CA PHE A 23 5.43 -15.13 2.31
C PHE A 23 5.68 -16.22 3.37
N GLY A 24 6.95 -16.58 3.59
CA GLY A 24 7.34 -17.50 4.65
C GLY A 24 6.98 -16.99 6.04
N CYS A 25 7.25 -15.71 6.32
CA CYS A 25 6.83 -15.07 7.58
C CYS A 25 5.31 -15.06 7.76
N LEU A 26 4.56 -14.77 6.70
CA LEU A 26 3.09 -14.81 6.72
C LEU A 26 2.59 -16.22 7.05
N CYS A 27 3.15 -17.25 6.42
CA CYS A 27 2.83 -18.65 6.72
C CYS A 27 3.11 -18.99 8.19
N TYR A 28 4.26 -18.59 8.70
CA TYR A 28 4.63 -18.81 10.10
C TYR A 28 3.67 -18.14 11.08
N ILE A 29 3.30 -16.87 10.86
CA ILE A 29 2.37 -16.14 11.73
C ILE A 29 0.99 -16.80 11.70
N LEU A 30 0.51 -17.16 10.51
CA LEU A 30 -0.81 -17.76 10.36
C LEU A 30 -0.88 -19.18 10.94
N GLU A 31 0.22 -19.93 10.95
CA GLU A 31 0.33 -21.21 11.65
C GLU A 31 0.30 -21.02 13.18
N ASN A 32 1.20 -20.18 13.70
CA ASN A 32 1.46 -20.09 15.14
C ASN A 32 0.50 -19.18 15.90
N SER A 33 -0.05 -18.16 15.23
CA SER A 33 -0.98 -17.19 15.82
C SER A 33 -2.39 -17.29 15.22
N GLY A 34 -2.49 -17.69 13.94
CA GLY A 34 -3.78 -17.86 13.26
C GLY A 34 -4.40 -19.26 13.39
N GLY A 35 -3.65 -20.24 13.93
CA GLY A 35 -4.14 -21.61 14.13
C GLY A 35 -4.31 -22.42 12.84
N LEU A 36 -3.75 -21.96 11.71
CA LEU A 36 -3.77 -22.72 10.46
C LEU A 36 -2.86 -23.93 10.58
N ILE A 37 -3.39 -25.10 10.25
CA ILE A 37 -2.64 -26.36 10.28
C ILE A 37 -2.60 -27.01 8.90
N ASN A 38 -1.53 -27.75 8.64
CA ASN A 38 -1.47 -28.60 7.46
C ASN A 38 -2.55 -29.69 7.56
N THR A 39 -3.21 -29.98 6.44
CA THR A 39 -4.09 -31.14 6.33
C THR A 39 -3.36 -32.27 5.58
N LYS A 40 -3.93 -33.48 5.58
CA LYS A 40 -3.33 -34.64 4.88
C LYS A 40 -3.03 -34.37 3.40
N ASN A 41 -3.78 -33.46 2.77
CA ASN A 41 -3.72 -33.23 1.32
C ASN A 41 -3.33 -31.78 0.94
N VAL A 42 -3.26 -30.86 1.91
CA VAL A 42 -3.10 -29.42 1.63
C VAL A 42 -2.17 -28.78 2.65
N THR A 43 -1.16 -28.06 2.16
CA THR A 43 -0.20 -27.32 2.99
C THR A 43 -0.69 -25.91 3.31
N ILE A 44 -0.21 -25.34 4.41
CA ILE A 44 -0.49 -23.95 4.83
C ILE A 44 -0.07 -22.97 3.74
N CYS A 45 1.12 -23.15 3.15
CA CYS A 45 1.59 -22.33 2.03
C CYS A 45 0.60 -22.36 0.86
N TYR A 46 0.11 -23.53 0.47
CA TYR A 46 -0.88 -23.63 -0.60
C TYR A 46 -2.19 -22.92 -0.23
N THR A 47 -2.70 -23.15 0.98
CA THR A 47 -3.93 -22.51 1.46
C THR A 47 -3.81 -20.99 1.44
N ILE A 48 -2.74 -20.43 2.00
CA ILE A 48 -2.51 -18.99 2.04
C ILE A 48 -2.36 -18.43 0.63
N SER A 49 -1.54 -19.06 -0.21
CA SER A 49 -1.38 -18.63 -1.61
C SER A 49 -2.71 -18.61 -2.36
N LYS A 50 -3.52 -19.68 -2.22
CA LYS A 50 -4.84 -19.77 -2.86
C LYS A 50 -5.79 -18.68 -2.39
N HIS A 51 -5.89 -18.44 -1.08
CA HIS A 51 -6.78 -17.42 -0.55
C HIS A 51 -6.29 -16.00 -0.87
N PHE A 52 -4.98 -15.77 -0.80
CA PHE A 52 -4.39 -14.48 -1.15
C PHE A 52 -4.65 -14.15 -2.63
N ASN A 53 -4.44 -15.11 -3.53
CA ASN A 53 -4.75 -14.97 -4.97
C ASN A 53 -6.24 -14.85 -5.28
N GLY A 54 -7.13 -15.35 -4.41
CA GLY A 54 -8.57 -15.16 -4.58
C GLY A 54 -9.07 -13.81 -4.06
N VAL A 55 -8.54 -13.36 -2.91
CA VAL A 55 -9.00 -12.16 -2.22
C VAL A 55 -8.36 -10.90 -2.80
N LEU A 56 -7.07 -10.93 -3.18
CA LEU A 56 -6.39 -9.75 -3.67
C LEU A 56 -7.05 -9.18 -4.95
N PRO A 57 -7.37 -9.97 -5.99
CA PRO A 57 -8.09 -9.47 -7.15
C PRO A 57 -9.48 -8.93 -6.79
N ALA A 58 -10.22 -9.60 -5.91
CA ALA A 58 -11.53 -9.12 -5.46
C ALA A 58 -11.42 -7.78 -4.71
N LEU A 59 -10.40 -7.61 -3.85
CA LEU A 59 -10.13 -6.34 -3.19
C LEU A 59 -9.74 -5.25 -4.19
N LEU A 60 -8.98 -5.59 -5.23
CA LEU A 60 -8.65 -4.66 -6.31
C LEU A 60 -9.91 -4.30 -7.11
N GLU A 61 -10.78 -5.23 -7.49
CA GLU A 61 -12.03 -4.90 -8.17
C GLU A 61 -12.96 -4.04 -7.31
N LEU A 62 -13.02 -4.33 -6.01
CA LEU A 62 -13.77 -3.54 -5.04
C LEU A 62 -13.11 -2.17 -4.76
N HIS A 63 -11.87 -1.93 -5.19
CA HIS A 63 -11.22 -0.64 -4.95
C HIS A 63 -12.07 0.51 -5.51
N ILE A 64 -12.83 0.28 -6.60
CA ILE A 64 -13.67 1.31 -7.22
C ILE A 64 -14.85 1.70 -6.30
N LEU A 65 -15.30 0.80 -5.43
CA LEU A 65 -16.34 1.10 -4.44
C LEU A 65 -15.77 1.82 -3.20
N PHE A 66 -14.51 1.58 -2.85
CA PHE A 66 -13.85 2.20 -1.70
C PHE A 66 -13.18 3.54 -2.02
N LEU A 67 -12.77 3.75 -3.28
CA LEU A 67 -12.22 5.03 -3.74
C LEU A 67 -13.37 6.00 -4.01
N ILE A 68 -13.60 6.88 -3.04
CA ILE A 68 -14.58 7.95 -3.17
C ILE A 68 -14.07 8.94 -4.21
N LYS A 69 -14.97 9.40 -5.09
CA LYS A 69 -14.67 10.54 -5.95
C LYS A 69 -14.61 11.79 -5.06
N PRO A 70 -13.45 12.45 -4.96
CA PRO A 70 -13.32 13.59 -4.07
C PRO A 70 -14.21 14.74 -4.55
N THR A 71 -14.82 15.44 -3.60
CA THR A 71 -15.58 16.66 -3.84
C THR A 71 -14.78 17.85 -3.35
N PRO A 72 -14.68 18.94 -4.15
CA PRO A 72 -13.86 20.07 -3.78
C PRO A 72 -14.41 20.76 -2.53
N ILE A 73 -13.51 21.32 -1.72
CA ILE A 73 -13.89 22.16 -0.58
C ILE A 73 -14.68 23.36 -1.10
N GLU A 74 -15.92 23.48 -0.63
CA GLU A 74 -16.83 24.58 -0.97
C GLU A 74 -16.30 25.93 -0.46
N ASP A 75 -16.54 26.99 -1.24
CA ASP A 75 -16.02 28.34 -0.97
C ASP A 75 -16.57 28.96 0.33
N ASP A 76 -17.73 28.49 0.79
CA ASP A 76 -18.45 28.94 1.98
C ASP A 76 -18.36 27.95 3.14
N THR A 77 -17.43 26.98 3.09
CA THR A 77 -17.23 26.01 4.16
C THR A 77 -17.04 26.71 5.52
N THR A 78 -17.88 26.36 6.48
CA THR A 78 -17.79 26.85 7.87
C THR A 78 -16.80 26.05 8.71
N ASN A 79 -16.24 24.98 8.15
CA ASN A 79 -15.28 24.13 8.83
C ASN A 79 -13.95 24.87 9.01
N GLU A 80 -13.60 25.17 10.27
CA GLU A 80 -12.40 25.95 10.60
C GLU A 80 -11.09 25.32 10.12
N ARG A 81 -11.06 23.99 9.98
CA ARG A 81 -9.91 23.23 9.50
C ARG A 81 -9.69 23.42 8.00
N TRP A 82 -10.78 23.53 7.24
CA TRP A 82 -10.76 23.47 5.77
C TRP A 82 -11.05 24.81 5.08
N LYS A 83 -11.53 25.84 5.81
CA LYS A 83 -11.89 27.18 5.28
C LYS A 83 -10.80 27.91 4.49
N TRP A 84 -9.54 27.54 4.70
CA TRP A 84 -8.38 28.13 4.02
C TRP A 84 -7.97 27.39 2.75
N PHE A 85 -8.56 26.22 2.48
CA PHE A 85 -8.20 25.31 1.38
C PHE A 85 -9.31 25.25 0.32
N LYS A 86 -9.96 26.39 0.04
CA LYS A 86 -11.07 26.48 -0.92
C LYS A 86 -10.68 25.93 -2.28
N GLY A 87 -11.54 25.13 -2.89
CA GLY A 87 -11.29 24.47 -4.18
C GLY A 87 -10.29 23.31 -4.14
N CYS A 88 -9.63 23.03 -3.00
CA CYS A 88 -8.83 21.83 -2.85
C CYS A 88 -9.75 20.61 -2.73
N LEU A 89 -9.42 19.53 -3.43
CA LEU A 89 -10.18 18.29 -3.40
C LEU A 89 -9.77 17.40 -2.24
N ASP A 90 -8.46 17.35 -2.00
CA ASP A 90 -7.87 16.36 -1.13
C ASP A 90 -6.65 16.91 -0.39
N ALA A 91 -6.33 16.26 0.72
CA ALA A 91 -5.08 16.42 1.45
C ALA A 91 -4.10 15.30 1.08
N LEU A 92 -2.87 15.70 0.78
CA LEU A 92 -1.77 14.78 0.48
C LEU A 92 -0.88 14.61 1.70
N ASN A 93 -0.66 13.37 2.13
CA ASN A 93 0.19 13.07 3.27
C ASN A 93 1.08 11.85 3.04
N GLY A 94 2.35 11.95 3.44
CA GLY A 94 3.26 10.81 3.53
C GLY A 94 3.03 10.03 4.83
N THR A 95 2.89 8.71 4.73
CA THR A 95 2.84 7.82 5.90
C THR A 95 3.84 6.68 5.74
N TYR A 96 4.29 6.12 6.87
CA TYR A 96 5.30 5.08 6.89
C TYR A 96 4.70 3.79 7.42
N ILE A 97 4.78 2.72 6.62
CA ILE A 97 4.45 1.37 7.08
C ILE A 97 5.74 0.70 7.55
N LEU A 98 5.82 0.38 8.83
CA LEU A 98 6.94 -0.35 9.41
C LEU A 98 7.01 -1.77 8.82
N LEU A 99 8.21 -2.17 8.42
CA LEU A 99 8.48 -3.50 7.88
C LEU A 99 9.23 -4.37 8.89
N ARG A 100 8.89 -5.65 8.94
CA ARG A 100 9.71 -6.68 9.59
C ARG A 100 10.53 -7.41 8.51
N LEU A 101 11.75 -6.95 8.30
CA LEU A 101 12.67 -7.52 7.30
C LEU A 101 13.81 -8.32 7.93
N ALA A 102 14.34 -9.27 7.15
CA ALA A 102 15.60 -9.93 7.46
C ALA A 102 16.75 -8.89 7.48
N GLN A 103 17.78 -9.11 8.30
CA GLN A 103 18.87 -8.14 8.52
C GLN A 103 19.59 -7.73 7.22
N LYS A 104 19.63 -8.63 6.22
CA LYS A 104 20.20 -8.39 4.89
C LYS A 104 19.40 -7.39 4.03
N GLU A 105 18.09 -7.29 4.24
CA GLU A 105 17.16 -6.46 3.45
C GLU A 105 16.89 -5.11 4.13
N LYS A 106 17.08 -5.00 5.45
CA LYS A 106 16.90 -3.76 6.22
C LYS A 106 17.61 -2.53 5.65
N PRO A 107 18.85 -2.60 5.12
CA PRO A 107 19.55 -1.42 4.62
C PRO A 107 18.78 -0.69 3.50
N LEU A 108 18.07 -1.42 2.65
CA LEU A 108 17.32 -0.86 1.52
C LEU A 108 16.07 -0.06 1.95
N TYR A 109 15.48 -0.44 3.08
CA TYR A 109 14.22 0.15 3.57
C TYR A 109 14.41 1.01 4.82
N ARG A 110 15.65 1.33 5.19
CA ARG A 110 15.96 2.05 6.41
C ARG A 110 15.51 3.51 6.31
N ASN A 111 14.69 3.97 7.24
CA ASN A 111 14.30 5.37 7.35
C ASN A 111 15.31 6.19 8.18
N SER A 112 15.06 7.51 8.26
CA SER A 112 15.90 8.46 9.01
C SER A 112 15.96 8.19 10.53
N LYS A 113 15.01 7.43 11.07
CA LYS A 113 14.98 6.99 12.47
C LYS A 113 15.70 5.65 12.70
N GLY A 114 16.16 5.01 11.62
CA GLY A 114 16.90 3.76 11.66
C GLY A 114 16.02 2.50 11.59
N ASP A 115 14.70 2.66 11.54
CA ASP A 115 13.75 1.56 11.37
C ASP A 115 13.60 1.18 9.89
N ALA A 116 13.17 -0.05 9.60
CA ALA A 116 12.81 -0.44 8.24
C ALA A 116 11.35 -0.07 7.97
N SER A 117 11.08 0.71 6.92
CA SER A 117 9.72 1.10 6.53
C SER A 117 9.59 1.29 5.02
N VAL A 118 8.35 1.23 4.52
CA VAL A 118 7.96 1.71 3.18
C VAL A 118 7.33 3.07 3.34
N ASN A 119 7.74 4.03 2.51
CA ASN A 119 7.01 5.29 2.37
C ASN A 119 5.76 5.03 1.51
N VAL A 120 4.61 5.38 2.05
CA VAL A 120 3.31 5.29 1.41
C VAL A 120 2.75 6.70 1.31
N LEU A 121 2.55 7.17 0.09
CA LEU A 121 1.86 8.42 -0.13
C LEU A 121 0.37 8.17 -0.22
N VAL A 122 -0.39 8.92 0.56
CA VAL A 122 -1.83 8.81 0.63
C VAL A 122 -2.46 10.14 0.29
N VAL A 123 -3.52 10.10 -0.50
CA VAL A 123 -4.41 11.25 -0.75
C VAL A 123 -5.75 10.93 -0.11
N CYS A 124 -6.23 11.84 0.72
CA CYS A 124 -7.51 11.70 1.40
C CYS A 124 -8.43 12.87 1.09
N ASP A 125 -9.74 12.59 1.03
CA ASP A 125 -10.75 13.65 0.97
C ASP A 125 -10.83 14.44 2.29
N ILE A 126 -11.69 15.46 2.31
CA ILE A 126 -11.96 16.31 3.49
C ILE A 126 -12.48 15.53 4.72
N ASN A 127 -13.02 14.33 4.50
CA ASN A 127 -13.56 13.43 5.52
C ASN A 127 -12.54 12.35 5.91
N MET A 128 -11.29 12.44 5.43
CA MET A 128 -10.20 11.49 5.65
C MET A 128 -10.40 10.11 4.98
N HIS A 129 -11.28 10.00 4.00
CA HIS A 129 -11.40 8.77 3.20
C HIS A 129 -10.28 8.69 2.18
N TYR A 130 -9.75 7.48 1.97
CA TYR A 130 -8.66 7.26 1.01
C TYR A 130 -9.15 7.39 -0.42
N VAL A 131 -8.59 8.37 -1.14
CA VAL A 131 -8.81 8.61 -2.57
C VAL A 131 -7.68 8.02 -3.41
N TYR A 132 -6.49 7.94 -2.83
CA TYR A 132 -5.30 7.38 -3.46
C TYR A 132 -4.34 6.80 -2.44
N ILE A 133 -3.70 5.69 -2.79
CA ILE A 133 -2.62 5.10 -2.01
C ILE A 133 -1.51 4.66 -2.97
N LEU A 134 -0.36 5.35 -2.95
CA LEU A 134 0.86 4.89 -3.58
C LEU A 134 1.78 4.29 -2.53
N SER A 135 2.13 3.01 -2.70
CA SER A 135 3.09 2.32 -1.85
C SER A 135 4.27 1.79 -2.68
N GLY A 136 5.33 1.35 -1.98
CA GLY A 136 6.48 0.70 -2.61
C GLY A 136 7.74 1.56 -2.68
N TRP A 137 7.73 2.75 -2.09
CA TRP A 137 8.92 3.59 -1.96
C TRP A 137 9.72 3.22 -0.71
N GLU A 138 11.05 3.25 -0.81
CA GLU A 138 11.95 3.04 0.34
C GLU A 138 11.61 4.05 1.46
N GLY A 139 11.69 3.63 2.72
CA GLY A 139 11.39 4.50 3.86
C GLY A 139 12.32 5.71 4.02
N SER A 140 13.43 5.76 3.28
CA SER A 140 14.33 6.91 3.17
C SER A 140 13.93 7.91 2.06
N ALA A 141 13.02 7.53 1.17
CA ALA A 141 12.62 8.37 0.06
C ALA A 141 11.88 9.61 0.57
N ALA A 142 12.39 10.79 0.20
CA ALA A 142 11.73 12.05 0.51
C ALA A 142 10.35 12.13 -0.16
N ASP A 143 9.37 12.70 0.53
CA ASP A 143 7.99 12.83 0.03
C ASP A 143 7.93 13.58 -1.30
N SER A 144 8.83 14.54 -1.54
CA SER A 144 8.95 15.25 -2.82
C SER A 144 9.34 14.34 -3.99
N ARG A 145 10.16 13.32 -3.74
CA ARG A 145 10.56 12.32 -4.75
C ARG A 145 9.41 11.37 -5.05
N VAL A 146 8.69 10.95 -4.01
CA VAL A 146 7.49 10.10 -4.14
C VAL A 146 6.39 10.84 -4.90
N LEU A 147 6.15 12.11 -4.56
CA LEU A 147 5.19 12.98 -5.25
C LEU A 147 5.56 13.18 -6.73
N LYS A 148 6.85 13.38 -7.03
CA LYS A 148 7.30 13.52 -8.43
C LYS A 148 7.00 12.27 -9.24
N ASP A 149 7.19 11.08 -8.66
CA ASP A 149 6.86 9.81 -9.31
C ASP A 149 5.36 9.69 -9.60
N VAL A 150 4.49 10.07 -8.66
CA VAL A 150 3.03 10.11 -8.86
C VAL A 150 2.66 10.94 -10.08
N ILE A 151 3.23 12.13 -10.20
CA ILE A 151 2.94 13.06 -11.30
C ILE A 151 3.44 12.50 -12.65
N THR A 152 4.55 11.76 -12.65
CA THR A 152 5.16 11.21 -13.87
C THR A 152 4.62 9.85 -14.30
N ARG A 153 3.95 9.10 -13.42
CA ARG A 153 3.37 7.79 -13.77
C ARG A 153 2.09 8.00 -14.58
N GLU A 154 2.15 7.73 -15.88
CA GLU A 154 0.98 7.80 -16.79
C GLU A 154 -0.16 6.85 -16.43
N GLN A 155 0.10 5.87 -15.56
CA GLN A 155 -0.92 4.94 -15.13
C GLN A 155 -1.59 5.45 -13.86
N TRP A 156 -2.92 5.45 -13.91
CA TRP A 156 -3.91 5.59 -12.85
C TRP A 156 -4.06 6.93 -12.11
N PHE A 157 -3.02 7.77 -12.07
CA PHE A 157 -3.16 9.17 -11.65
C PHE A 157 -2.76 10.08 -12.82
N ARG A 158 -3.70 10.27 -13.77
CA ARG A 158 -3.70 11.57 -14.44
C ARG A 158 -3.91 12.56 -13.32
N VAL A 159 -2.85 13.25 -12.92
CA VAL A 159 -2.98 14.55 -12.28
C VAL A 159 -4.01 15.27 -13.11
N LEU A 160 -5.20 15.39 -12.53
CA LEU A 160 -6.38 15.95 -13.14
C LEU A 160 -5.93 17.32 -13.66
N ASP A 161 -5.87 17.41 -14.98
CA ASP A 161 -5.27 18.52 -15.71
C ASP A 161 -5.88 19.83 -15.20
N GLY A 162 -5.09 20.65 -14.49
CA GLY A 162 -5.51 21.93 -13.91
C GLY A 162 -5.83 21.98 -12.41
N MET A 163 -5.54 20.95 -11.60
CA MET A 163 -5.83 20.97 -10.15
C MET A 163 -4.74 21.59 -9.26
N GLN A 164 -5.17 22.40 -8.27
CA GLN A 164 -4.33 22.83 -7.14
C GLN A 164 -4.37 21.77 -6.03
N LEU A 165 -3.25 21.08 -5.81
CA LEU A 165 -3.05 20.21 -4.65
C LEU A 165 -2.60 21.05 -3.44
N GLY A 166 -3.39 21.05 -2.37
CA GLY A 166 -2.97 21.60 -1.09
C GLY A 166 -1.97 20.65 -0.43
N THR A 167 -0.75 21.12 -0.15
CA THR A 167 0.20 20.34 0.67
C THR A 167 -0.02 20.69 2.13
N VAL A 168 -0.39 19.71 2.96
CA VAL A 168 -0.46 19.87 4.41
C VAL A 168 0.71 19.07 4.99
N PHE A 169 1.77 19.78 5.40
CA PHE A 169 2.87 19.20 6.19
C PHE A 169 2.50 19.13 7.67
#